data_AF-A0A938J9U6-F1
#
_entry.id   AF-A0A938J9U6-F1
#
_cell.length_a   1.000
_cell.length_b   1.000
_cell.length_c   1.000
_cell.angle_alpha   90.00
_cell.angle_beta   90.00
_cell.angle_gamma   90.00
#
_symmetry.space_group_name_H-M   'P 1'
#
loop_
_entity.id
_entity.type
_entity.pdbx_description
1 polymer ?
#
loop_
_entity_poly.entity_id
_entity_poly.type
_entity_poly.pdbx_seq_one_letter_code
_entity_poly.pdbx_strand_id
1 'polypeptide(L)'
;MGLLSRRPPAPSVTELRRERRALLLLREDRLRDLGGLTLEMYRRDQFSEALVVERCAELVAIEARVSEIDAMLAGSRGLRRRPAAVCSCGAPVLIGARYCPSCGEPLEALAEGAA
;
A
#
# COMPACT_ATOMS: atom_id res chain seq x y z
N MET A 1 13.67 9.52 33.27
CA MET A 1 13.76 10.35 32.04
C MET A 1 13.27 9.53 30.87
N GLY A 2 12.10 9.86 30.32
CA GLY A 2 11.47 9.09 29.25
C GLY A 2 11.98 9.53 27.88
N LEU A 3 12.59 8.62 27.12
CA LEU A 3 12.82 8.79 25.69
C LEU A 3 11.48 8.59 25.01
N LEU A 4 10.83 9.70 24.63
CA LEU A 4 9.73 9.66 23.67
C LEU A 4 10.29 9.11 22.37
N SER A 5 10.13 7.81 22.15
CA SER A 5 10.44 7.14 20.89
C SER A 5 9.60 7.81 19.80
N ARG A 6 10.19 8.79 19.12
CA ARG A 6 9.55 9.45 17.98
C ARG A 6 9.46 8.41 16.88
N ARG A 7 8.28 7.81 16.73
CA ARG A 7 7.93 6.99 15.59
C ARG A 7 8.18 7.85 14.33
N PRO A 8 9.00 7.38 13.37
CA PRO A 8 9.23 8.14 12.15
C PRO A 8 7.90 8.43 11.45
N PRO A 9 7.77 9.58 10.78
CA PRO A 9 6.55 9.92 10.06
C PRO A 9 6.25 8.82 9.03
N ALA A 10 4.98 8.45 8.94
CA ALA A 10 4.55 7.46 7.96
C ALA A 10 4.85 7.95 6.53
N PRO A 11 5.26 7.05 5.62
CA PRO A 11 5.56 7.43 4.24
C PRO A 11 4.33 8.03 3.54
N SER A 12 4.55 9.05 2.73
CA SER A 12 3.51 9.66 1.91
C SER A 12 3.07 8.76 0.77
N VAL A 13 1.86 9.00 0.25
CA VAL A 13 1.31 8.25 -0.91
C VAL A 13 2.22 8.35 -2.14
N THR A 14 2.87 9.49 -2.35
CA THR A 14 3.78 9.69 -3.48
C THR A 14 5.06 8.87 -3.32
N GLU A 15 5.61 8.82 -2.11
CA GLU A 15 6.79 7.98 -1.79
C GLU A 15 6.46 6.51 -1.99
N LEU A 16 5.32 6.04 -1.48
CA LEU A 16 4.85 4.66 -1.66
C LEU A 16 4.71 4.28 -3.15
N ARG A 17 4.13 5.16 -3.98
CA ARG A 17 4.01 4.91 -5.43
C ARG A 17 5.37 4.86 -6.12
N ARG A 18 6.30 5.72 -5.74
CA ARG A 18 7.67 5.73 -6.27
C ARG A 18 8.42 4.46 -5.89
N GLU A 19 8.35 4.07 -4.62
CA GLU A 19 8.95 2.83 -4.10
C GLU A 19 8.39 1.61 -4.83
N ARG A 20 7.05 1.50 -4.94
CA ARG A 20 6.39 0.42 -5.69
C ARG A 20 6.92 0.29 -7.11
N ARG A 21 7.04 1.41 -7.83
CA ARG A 21 7.54 1.39 -9.22
C ARG A 21 8.99 0.92 -9.28
N ALA A 22 9.83 1.37 -8.37
CA ALA A 22 11.23 0.95 -8.30
C ALA A 22 11.36 -0.55 -8.01
N LEU A 23 10.55 -1.08 -7.08
CA LEU A 23 10.53 -2.50 -6.74
C LEU A 23 10.06 -3.38 -7.89
N LEU A 24 9.06 -2.94 -8.67
CA LEU A 24 8.61 -3.68 -9.86
C LEU A 24 9.71 -3.78 -10.93
N LEU A 25 10.44 -2.68 -11.17
CA LEU A 25 11.58 -2.70 -12.08
C LEU A 25 12.70 -3.61 -11.57
N LEU A 26 13.00 -3.55 -10.27
CA LEU A 26 14.00 -4.43 -9.65
C LEU A 26 13.57 -5.90 -9.75
N ARG A 27 12.29 -6.22 -9.55
CA ARG A 27 11.76 -7.57 -9.69
C ARG A 27 11.96 -8.11 -11.10
N GLU A 28 11.66 -7.31 -12.13
CA GLU A 28 11.85 -7.70 -13.53
C GLU A 28 13.33 -7.98 -13.84
N ASP A 29 14.23 -7.14 -13.33
CA ASP A 29 15.67 -7.32 -13.47
C ASP A 29 16.14 -8.62 -12.81
N ARG A 30 15.73 -8.86 -11.55
CA ARG A 30 16.08 -10.08 -10.81
C ARG A 30 15.50 -11.36 -11.41
N LEU A 31 14.31 -11.30 -11.98
CA LEU A 31 13.74 -12.43 -12.72
C LEU A 31 14.58 -12.75 -13.97
N ARG A 32 15.03 -11.73 -14.69
CA ARG A 32 15.91 -11.91 -15.85
C ARG A 32 17.27 -12.49 -15.44
N ASP A 33 17.86 -11.96 -14.37
CA ASP A 33 19.11 -12.47 -13.80
C ASP A 33 19.00 -13.94 -13.39
N LEU A 34 17.91 -14.32 -12.69
CA LEU A 34 17.66 -15.69 -12.27
C LEU A 34 17.58 -16.65 -13.47
N GLY A 35 16.91 -16.23 -14.54
CA GLY A 35 16.84 -17.01 -15.78
C GLY A 35 18.23 -17.17 -16.42
N GLY A 36 19.01 -16.10 -16.51
CA GLY A 36 20.37 -16.13 -17.03
C GLY A 36 21.31 -17.02 -16.19
N LEU A 37 21.21 -16.93 -14.86
CA LEU A 37 21.95 -17.76 -13.94
C LEU A 37 21.62 -19.25 -14.13
N THR A 38 20.32 -19.58 -14.21
CA THR A 38 19.87 -20.96 -14.40
C THR A 38 20.36 -21.52 -15.74
N LEU A 39 20.34 -20.71 -16.81
CA LEU A 39 20.89 -21.08 -18.10
C LEU A 39 22.41 -21.34 -18.03
N GLU A 40 23.16 -20.47 -17.36
CA GLU A 40 24.61 -20.66 -17.19
C GLU A 40 24.94 -21.91 -16.37
N MET A 41 24.17 -22.20 -15.33
CA MET A 41 24.31 -23.43 -14.53
C MET A 41 24.05 -24.68 -15.35
N TYR A 42 23.03 -24.67 -16.21
CA TYR A 42 22.74 -25.75 -17.15
C TYR A 42 23.88 -25.94 -18.16
N ARG A 43 24.35 -24.85 -18.79
CA ARG A 43 25.45 -24.90 -19.78
C ARG A 43 26.75 -25.48 -19.23
N ARG A 44 26.96 -25.35 -17.92
CA ARG A 44 28.17 -25.80 -17.22
C ARG A 44 27.99 -27.11 -16.47
N ASP A 45 26.80 -27.72 -16.56
CA ASP A 45 26.40 -28.93 -15.84
C ASP A 45 26.65 -28.86 -14.32
N GLN A 46 26.44 -27.67 -13.74
CA GLN A 46 26.70 -27.38 -12.33
C GLN A 46 25.46 -26.74 -11.72
N PHE A 47 24.44 -27.56 -11.48
CA PHE A 47 23.21 -27.10 -10.84
C PHE A 47 23.37 -27.04 -9.32
N SER A 48 22.91 -25.94 -8.74
CA SER A 48 22.95 -25.63 -7.32
C SER A 48 21.57 -25.13 -6.91
N GLU A 49 20.77 -26.03 -6.36
CA GLU A 49 19.44 -25.72 -5.86
C GLU A 49 19.49 -24.64 -4.77
N ALA A 50 20.49 -24.69 -3.89
CA ALA A 50 20.67 -23.72 -2.82
C ALA A 50 20.76 -22.29 -3.34
N LEU A 51 21.51 -22.07 -4.42
CA LEU A 51 21.64 -20.75 -5.03
C LEU A 51 20.32 -20.29 -5.68
N VAL A 52 19.57 -21.19 -6.31
CA VAL A 52 18.26 -20.88 -6.88
C VAL A 52 17.27 -20.47 -5.77
N VAL A 53 17.24 -21.22 -4.67
CA VAL A 53 16.39 -20.93 -3.51
C VAL A 53 16.73 -19.56 -2.92
N GLU A 54 18.01 -19.24 -2.75
CA GLU A 54 18.46 -17.93 -2.27
C GLU A 54 17.95 -16.79 -3.16
N ARG A 55 18.11 -16.91 -4.48
CA ARG A 55 17.66 -15.87 -5.44
C ARG A 55 16.14 -15.76 -5.51
N CYS A 56 15.42 -16.87 -5.40
CA CYS A 56 13.97 -16.86 -5.29
C CYS A 56 13.51 -16.19 -3.99
N ALA A 57 14.21 -16.38 -2.87
CA ALA A 57 13.87 -15.72 -1.61
C ALA A 57 14.01 -14.19 -1.70
N GLU A 58 15.05 -13.68 -2.39
CA GLU A 58 15.20 -12.25 -2.69
C GLU A 58 14.00 -11.71 -3.51
N LEU A 59 13.57 -12.44 -4.54
CA LEU A 59 12.41 -12.08 -5.36
C LEU A 59 11.10 -12.08 -4.55
N VAL A 60 10.87 -13.10 -3.72
CA VAL A 60 9.70 -13.20 -2.85
C VAL A 60 9.65 -12.04 -1.85
N ALA A 61 10.81 -11.62 -1.32
CA ALA A 61 10.87 -10.46 -0.44
C ALA A 61 10.48 -9.15 -1.15
N ILE A 62 10.90 -8.96 -2.41
CA ILE A 62 10.48 -7.82 -3.23
C ILE A 62 8.97 -7.85 -3.49
N GLU A 63 8.43 -9.01 -3.85
CA GLU A 63 6.99 -9.19 -4.09
C GLU A 63 6.15 -8.93 -2.84
N ALA A 64 6.60 -9.42 -1.68
CA ALA A 64 5.97 -9.15 -0.39
C ALA A 64 5.92 -7.65 -0.11
N ARG A 65 7.03 -6.93 -0.33
CA ARG A 65 7.07 -5.48 -0.13
C ARG A 65 6.14 -4.73 -1.09
N VAL A 66 6.05 -5.15 -2.35
CA VAL A 66 5.09 -4.57 -3.30
C VAL A 66 3.65 -4.79 -2.82
N SER A 67 3.33 -5.99 -2.33
CA SER A 67 2.01 -6.32 -1.80
C SER A 67 1.64 -5.47 -0.58
N GLU A 68 2.58 -5.26 0.35
CA GLU A 68 2.39 -4.35 1.49
C GLU A 68 2.07 -2.92 1.04
N ILE A 69 2.81 -2.41 0.05
CA ILE A 69 2.58 -1.07 -0.49
C ILE A 69 1.21 -0.98 -1.15
N ASP A 70 0.80 -2.00 -1.89
CA ASP A 70 -0.53 -2.06 -2.50
C ASP A 70 -1.65 -2.04 -1.45
N ALA A 71 -1.49 -2.75 -0.34
CA ALA A 71 -2.42 -2.70 0.78
C ALA A 71 -2.49 -1.29 1.42
N MET A 72 -1.33 -0.64 1.64
CA MET A 72 -1.27 0.73 2.19
C MET A 72 -1.94 1.76 1.26
N LEU A 73 -1.72 1.63 -0.05
CA LEU A 73 -2.32 2.50 -1.06
C LEU A 73 -3.83 2.27 -1.20
N ALA A 74 -4.30 1.02 -1.08
CA ALA A 74 -5.72 0.69 -1.07
C ALA A 74 -6.45 1.29 0.15
N GLY A 75 -5.86 1.16 1.35
CA GLY A 75 -6.40 1.75 2.58
C GLY A 75 -6.50 3.28 2.50
N SER A 76 -5.49 3.93 1.90
CA SER A 76 -5.48 5.39 1.68
C SER A 76 -6.61 5.86 0.74
N ARG A 77 -7.03 5.04 -0.23
CA ARG A 77 -8.15 5.35 -1.13
C ARG A 77 -9.50 5.20 -0.42
N GLY A 78 -9.64 4.22 0.47
CA GLY A 78 -10.85 4.02 1.28
C GLY A 78 -11.19 5.23 2.16
N LEU A 79 -10.18 5.91 2.70
CA LEU A 79 -10.36 7.13 3.50
C LEU A 79 -10.77 8.36 2.67
N ARG A 80 -10.29 8.49 1.42
CA ARG A 80 -10.58 9.64 0.55
C ARG A 80 -11.87 9.52 -0.26
N ARG A 81 -12.43 8.31 -0.44
CA ARG A 81 -13.61 8.08 -1.30
C ARG A 81 -14.96 8.31 -0.62
N ARG A 82 -15.01 8.63 0.66
CA ARG A 82 -16.24 9.15 1.27
C ARG A 82 -16.17 10.66 1.32
N PRO A 83 -16.96 11.39 0.51
CA PRO A 83 -17.32 12.75 0.89
C PRO A 83 -18.09 12.63 2.21
N ALA A 84 -17.38 12.80 3.33
CA ALA A 84 -18.03 13.03 4.59
C ALA A 84 -18.61 14.43 4.50
N ALA A 85 -19.93 14.51 4.40
CA ALA A 85 -20.64 15.74 4.73
C ALA A 85 -20.11 16.23 6.10
N VAL A 86 -19.92 17.53 6.28
CA VAL A 86 -19.52 18.06 7.58
C VAL A 86 -20.75 18.72 8.19
N CYS A 87 -21.09 18.33 9.42
CA CYS A 87 -22.19 18.94 10.17
C CYS A 87 -21.85 20.41 10.51
N SER A 88 -22.86 21.23 10.78
CA SER A 88 -22.73 22.59 11.34
C SER A 88 -21.83 22.63 12.58
N CYS A 89 -21.83 21.57 13.38
CA CYS A 89 -20.99 21.42 14.57
C CYS A 89 -19.53 21.04 14.26
N GLY A 90 -19.15 20.86 12.99
CA GLY A 90 -17.80 20.48 12.56
C GLY A 90 -17.49 18.97 12.57
N ALA A 91 -18.44 18.12 12.96
CA ALA A 91 -18.23 16.67 12.96
C ALA A 91 -18.37 16.06 11.56
N PRO A 92 -17.54 15.06 11.18
CA PRO A 92 -17.71 14.33 9.93
C PRO A 92 -18.96 13.45 9.99
N VAL A 93 -19.79 13.58 8.96
CA VAL A 93 -21.07 12.89 8.80
C VAL A 93 -20.90 11.75 7.81
N LEU A 94 -21.39 10.57 8.20
CA LEU A 94 -21.48 9.41 7.31
C LEU A 94 -22.60 9.62 6.29
N ILE A 95 -22.34 9.26 5.03
CA ILE A 95 -23.34 9.30 3.95
C ILE A 95 -24.58 8.48 4.38
N GLY A 96 -25.75 9.13 4.40
CA GLY A 96 -27.02 8.53 4.82
C GLY A 96 -27.36 8.66 6.31
N ALA A 97 -26.52 9.32 7.13
CA ALA A 97 -26.86 9.63 8.52
C ALA A 97 -27.99 10.66 8.60
N ARG A 98 -29.04 10.37 9.40
CA ARG A 98 -30.17 11.28 9.65
C ARG A 98 -29.91 12.26 10.79
N TYR A 99 -29.00 11.93 11.70
CA TYR A 99 -28.63 12.73 12.87
C TYR A 99 -27.11 12.74 13.04
N CYS A 100 -26.55 13.84 13.56
CA CYS A 100 -25.12 13.94 13.85
C CYS A 100 -24.76 13.10 15.10
N PRO A 101 -23.73 12.23 15.03
CA PRO A 101 -23.32 11.41 16.18
C PRO A 101 -22.63 12.22 17.29
N SER A 102 -22.30 13.50 17.05
CA SER A 102 -21.61 14.38 18.00
C SER A 102 -22.55 15.37 18.70
N CYS A 103 -23.42 16.04 17.94
CA CYS A 103 -24.35 17.05 18.49
C CYS A 103 -25.82 16.60 18.55
N GLY A 104 -26.18 15.47 17.92
CA GLY A 104 -27.56 14.97 17.89
C GLY A 104 -28.52 15.74 16.98
N GLU A 105 -28.08 16.81 16.30
CA GLU A 105 -28.93 17.58 15.40
C GLU A 105 -29.34 16.78 14.15
N PRO A 106 -30.59 16.92 13.67
CA PRO A 106 -31.05 16.31 12.43
C PRO A 106 -30.31 16.93 11.24
N LEU A 107 -29.84 16.06 10.34
CA LEU A 107 -29.12 16.44 9.13
C LEU A 107 -30.12 16.51 7.97
N GLU A 108 -30.95 17.54 7.97
CA GLU A 108 -31.92 17.79 6.90
C GLU A 108 -31.17 18.30 5.64
N ALA A 109 -31.27 17.56 4.54
CA ALA A 109 -30.85 17.92 3.18
C ALA A 109 -29.34 17.97 2.84
N LEU A 110 -28.63 16.83 2.96
CA LEU A 110 -27.43 16.55 2.14
C LEU A 110 -27.62 15.36 1.17
N ALA A 111 -28.89 14.96 0.95
CA ALA A 111 -29.27 13.82 0.11
C ALA A 111 -29.73 14.19 -1.31
N GLU A 112 -29.86 15.47 -1.67
CA GLU A 112 -30.20 15.90 -3.03
C GLU A 112 -28.98 16.52 -3.72
N GLY A 113 -28.25 15.68 -4.46
CA GLY A 113 -27.09 16.11 -5.24
C GLY A 113 -26.34 14.97 -5.92
N ALA A 114 -27.06 13.96 -6.41
CA ALA A 114 -26.54 12.96 -7.33
C ALA A 114 -27.47 12.90 -8.56
N ALA A 115 -27.31 13.90 -9.43
CA ALA A 115 -27.73 13.85 -10.83
C ALA A 115 -26.50 14.21 -11.67
#